data_AF-A0A0P6XU73-F1
#
_entry.id   AF-A0A0P6XU73-F1
#
_cell.length_a   1.000
_cell.length_b   1.000
_cell.length_c   1.000
_cell.angle_alpha   90.00
_cell.angle_beta   90.00
_cell.angle_gamma   90.00
#
_symmetry.space_group_name_H-M   'P 1'
#
loop_
_entity.id
_entity.type
_entity.pdbx_description
1 polymer ?
#
loop_
_entity_poly.entity_id
_entity_poly.type
_entity_poly.pdbx_seq_one_letter_code
_entity_poly.pdbx_strand_id
1 'polypeptide(L)'
;MTLIFNAYYNPVLDDPLKHLPKADLAAFGWLSSNIPMESEVWVVSCASDWAVDLVSEWFPALARRKSILTVQGTEWLPNGEFARMGKAWAEIRFCYRDENALSCLEEYARKHALNYTHIYLSAPDSSWSCSDGGNLYRLKHQLEQAAHYRKIYSEKQVVIFAREEQNTLETDSSKQ
;
A
#
# COMPACT_ATOMS: atom_id res chain seq x y z
N MET A 1 -32.93 24.22 -29.48
CA MET A 1 -32.42 22.97 -28.88
C MET A 1 -31.04 23.28 -28.31
N THR A 2 -31.00 23.72 -27.07
CA THR A 2 -29.79 24.24 -26.43
C THR A 2 -29.05 23.07 -25.78
N LEU A 3 -27.92 22.69 -26.34
CA LEU A 3 -27.04 21.70 -25.72
C LEU A 3 -26.30 22.36 -24.56
N ILE A 4 -26.70 22.01 -23.33
CA ILE A 4 -25.94 22.32 -22.12
C ILE A 4 -24.79 21.31 -22.08
N PHE A 5 -23.58 21.76 -22.40
CA PHE A 5 -22.36 21.02 -22.06
C PHE A 5 -22.15 21.14 -20.55
N ASN A 6 -22.61 20.14 -19.79
CA ASN A 6 -22.20 19.97 -18.40
C ASN A 6 -20.78 19.40 -18.39
N ALA A 7 -19.80 20.28 -18.52
CA ALA A 7 -18.43 19.99 -18.12
C ALA A 7 -18.33 20.21 -16.61
N TYR A 8 -18.74 19.22 -15.81
CA TYR A 8 -18.20 19.07 -14.45
C TYR A 8 -16.80 18.49 -14.56
N TYR A 9 -15.89 19.28 -15.13
CA TYR A 9 -14.47 19.08 -14.91
C TYR A 9 -14.23 19.53 -13.48
N ASN A 10 -13.99 18.59 -12.57
CA ASN A 10 -13.58 18.89 -11.20
C ASN A 10 -12.06 18.77 -11.15
N PRO A 11 -11.30 19.86 -11.34
CA PRO A 11 -9.86 19.84 -11.17
C PRO A 11 -9.59 19.83 -9.67
N VAL A 12 -9.78 18.69 -9.01
CA VAL A 12 -8.92 18.38 -7.87
C VAL A 12 -7.58 18.02 -8.49
N LEU A 13 -6.88 19.07 -8.96
CA LEU A 13 -5.49 18.98 -9.32
C LEU A 13 -4.77 18.54 -8.04
N ASP A 14 -4.04 17.44 -8.14
CA ASP A 14 -3.12 17.00 -7.11
C ASP A 14 -2.21 18.20 -6.76
N ASP A 15 -2.47 18.82 -5.60
CA ASP A 15 -1.77 20.02 -5.16
C ASP A 15 -0.34 19.64 -4.80
N PRO A 16 0.69 20.13 -5.52
CA PRO A 16 2.09 19.85 -5.19
C PRO A 16 2.49 20.42 -3.82
N LEU A 17 1.66 21.26 -3.21
CA LEU A 17 1.82 21.78 -1.85
C LEU A 17 1.11 20.93 -0.79
N LYS A 18 0.47 19.82 -1.18
CA LYS A 18 -0.15 18.91 -0.22
C LYS A 18 0.92 18.34 0.70
N HIS A 19 0.70 18.44 2.00
CA HIS A 19 1.63 17.91 3.00
C HIS A 19 1.25 16.46 3.34
N LEU A 20 2.25 15.67 3.72
CA LEU A 20 2.02 14.35 4.28
C LEU A 20 1.08 14.47 5.49
N PRO A 21 -0.05 13.72 5.54
CA PRO A 21 -1.01 13.90 6.62
C PRO A 21 -0.41 13.58 7.99
N LYS A 22 -0.90 14.25 9.04
CA LYS A 22 -0.38 14.07 10.41
C LYS A 22 -0.51 12.64 10.92
N ALA A 23 -1.55 11.91 10.49
CA ALA A 23 -1.73 10.50 10.86
C ALA A 23 -0.64 9.62 10.25
N ASP A 24 -0.28 9.86 8.98
CA ASP A 24 0.83 9.16 8.33
C ASP A 24 2.18 9.46 9.00
N LEU A 25 2.44 10.73 9.32
CA LEU A 25 3.64 11.12 10.08
C LEU A 25 3.75 10.41 11.43
N ALA A 26 2.64 10.33 12.19
CA ALA A 26 2.61 9.62 13.47
C ALA A 26 2.86 8.11 13.29
N ALA A 27 2.24 7.50 12.28
CA ALA A 27 2.39 6.09 11.98
C ALA A 27 3.81 5.74 11.51
N PHE A 28 4.45 6.59 10.71
CA PHE A 28 5.85 6.43 10.31
C PHE A 28 6.78 6.48 11.52
N GLY A 29 6.57 7.46 12.42
CA GLY A 29 7.28 7.55 13.68
C GLY A 29 7.11 6.28 14.53
N TRP A 30 5.89 5.78 14.65
CA TRP A 30 5.59 4.54 15.36
C TRP A 30 6.32 3.33 14.73
N LEU A 31 6.19 3.13 13.42
CA LEU A 31 6.85 2.05 12.67
C LEU A 31 8.36 2.02 12.89
N SER A 32 9.01 3.19 12.85
CA SER A 32 10.46 3.32 13.00
C SER A 32 11.00 2.67 14.28
N SER A 33 10.16 2.60 15.32
CA SER A 33 10.52 2.15 16.68
C SER A 33 9.83 0.85 17.12
N ASN A 34 8.80 0.37 16.41
CA ASN A 34 7.94 -0.72 16.89
C ASN A 34 7.90 -1.97 16.03
N ILE A 35 8.50 -1.96 14.82
CA ILE A 35 8.62 -3.17 13.99
C ILE A 35 10.10 -3.48 13.70
N PRO A 36 10.49 -4.73 13.38
CA PRO A 36 11.89 -5.06 13.10
C PRO A 36 12.48 -4.26 11.94
N MET A 37 13.79 -4.01 11.95
CA MET A 37 14.47 -3.12 10.99
C MET A 37 14.46 -3.68 9.56
N GLU A 38 14.51 -4.99 9.44
CA GLU A 38 14.45 -5.80 8.23
C GLU A 38 13.04 -5.93 7.64
N SER A 39 12.03 -5.34 8.30
CA SER A 39 10.66 -5.40 7.81
C SER A 39 10.52 -4.76 6.43
N GLU A 40 9.87 -5.49 5.54
CA GLU A 40 9.48 -5.03 4.21
C GLU A 40 7.98 -4.72 4.22
N VAL A 41 7.62 -3.49 3.87
CA VAL A 41 6.26 -2.97 4.02
C VAL A 41 5.65 -2.71 2.65
N TRP A 42 4.45 -3.24 2.45
CA TRP A 42 3.61 -2.88 1.32
C TRP A 42 2.82 -1.62 1.67
N VAL A 43 3.24 -0.48 1.12
CA VAL A 43 2.53 0.79 1.30
C VAL A 43 1.41 0.88 0.27
N VAL A 44 0.18 1.04 0.74
CA VAL A 44 -1.03 1.16 -0.08
C VAL A 44 -1.72 2.47 0.27
N SER A 45 -1.72 3.41 -0.68
CA SER A 45 -2.37 4.71 -0.55
C SER A 45 -3.43 4.92 -1.64
N CYS A 46 -4.25 5.96 -1.48
CA CYS A 46 -5.20 6.40 -2.51
C CYS A 46 -4.64 7.47 -3.47
N ALA A 47 -3.32 7.64 -3.58
CA ALA A 47 -2.76 8.54 -4.59
C ALA A 47 -3.28 8.19 -5.99
N SER A 48 -3.37 9.13 -6.92
CA SER A 48 -3.86 8.90 -8.29
C SER A 48 -2.76 8.36 -9.23
N ASP A 49 -1.53 8.82 -9.01
CA ASP A 49 -0.30 8.47 -9.72
C ASP A 49 0.85 8.22 -8.72
N TRP A 50 1.86 7.42 -9.07
CA TRP A 50 3.02 7.21 -8.21
C TRP A 50 3.85 8.49 -8.05
N ALA A 51 3.81 9.38 -9.04
CA ALA A 51 4.55 10.64 -9.04
C ALA A 51 3.99 11.66 -8.03
N VAL A 52 2.77 11.44 -7.53
CA VAL A 52 2.11 12.30 -6.54
C VAL A 52 1.81 11.56 -5.23
N ASP A 53 2.31 10.33 -5.07
CA ASP A 53 2.06 9.49 -3.90
C ASP A 53 3.02 9.84 -2.74
N LEU A 54 2.73 10.95 -2.06
CA LEU A 54 3.51 11.44 -0.92
C LEU A 54 3.70 10.39 0.19
N VAL A 55 2.73 9.50 0.38
CA VAL A 55 2.81 8.46 1.41
C VAL A 55 3.89 7.46 1.04
N SER A 56 3.82 6.91 -0.18
CA SER A 56 4.82 5.95 -0.66
C SER A 56 6.20 6.59 -0.87
N GLU A 57 6.26 7.86 -1.25
CA GLU A 57 7.50 8.63 -1.42
C GLU A 57 8.27 8.75 -0.11
N TRP A 58 7.61 9.27 0.93
CA TRP A 58 8.27 9.63 2.18
C TRP A 58 8.41 8.46 3.15
N PHE A 59 7.69 7.36 2.92
CA PHE A 59 7.72 6.19 3.80
C PHE A 59 9.14 5.69 4.08
N PRO A 60 10.01 5.40 3.10
CA PRO A 60 11.33 4.83 3.39
C PRO A 60 12.21 5.76 4.23
N ALA A 61 12.14 7.06 3.98
CA ALA A 61 12.94 8.06 4.66
C ALA A 61 12.47 8.27 6.12
N LEU A 62 11.16 8.33 6.35
CA LEU A 62 10.59 8.71 7.65
C LEU A 62 10.26 7.50 8.54
N ALA A 63 9.73 6.41 7.96
CA ALA A 63 9.47 5.19 8.71
C ALA A 63 10.75 4.36 8.91
N ARG A 64 11.81 4.64 8.14
CA ARG A 64 13.08 3.91 8.16
C ARG A 64 12.90 2.40 7.96
N ARG A 65 11.97 2.02 7.09
CA ARG A 65 11.68 0.64 6.68
C ARG A 65 11.60 0.58 5.17
N LYS A 66 11.88 -0.58 4.60
CA LYS A 66 11.82 -0.76 3.16
C LYS A 66 10.35 -0.77 2.73
N SER A 67 9.99 0.10 1.79
CA SER A 67 8.75 -0.04 1.02
C SER A 67 9.05 -0.85 -0.24
N ILE A 68 8.21 -1.84 -0.53
CA ILE A 68 8.47 -2.76 -1.67
C ILE A 68 8.05 -2.19 -3.03
N LEU A 69 7.31 -1.07 -3.06
CA LEU A 69 6.75 -0.47 -4.28
C LEU A 69 6.98 1.05 -4.41
N THR A 70 7.89 1.63 -3.63
CA THR A 70 8.22 3.06 -3.81
C THR A 70 8.92 3.25 -5.16
N VAL A 71 8.31 4.06 -6.04
CA VAL A 71 8.83 4.36 -7.38
C VAL A 71 9.83 5.51 -7.34
N GLN A 72 9.50 6.62 -6.66
CA GLN A 72 10.39 7.77 -6.58
C GLN A 72 11.70 7.45 -5.86
N GLY A 73 12.80 8.03 -6.34
CA GLY A 73 14.15 7.77 -5.84
C GLY A 73 14.81 6.54 -6.49
N THR A 74 14.11 5.81 -7.36
CA THR A 74 14.66 4.65 -8.09
C THR A 74 15.21 5.00 -9.48
N GLU A 75 15.08 6.26 -9.92
CA GLU A 75 15.52 6.77 -11.23
C GLU A 75 17.02 6.54 -11.48
N TRP A 76 17.81 6.54 -10.42
CA TRP A 76 19.26 6.44 -10.45
C TRP A 76 19.78 5.01 -10.25
N LEU A 77 18.88 4.06 -9.96
CA LEU A 77 19.25 2.68 -9.72
C LEU A 77 19.49 1.94 -11.06
N PRO A 78 20.45 1.00 -11.10
CA PRO A 78 20.78 0.27 -12.32
C PRO A 78 19.66 -0.68 -12.74
N ASN A 79 19.84 -1.32 -13.90
CA ASN A 79 18.97 -2.40 -14.40
C ASN A 79 17.52 -1.99 -14.67
N GLY A 80 17.26 -0.69 -14.90
CA GLY A 80 15.93 -0.20 -15.27
C GLY A 80 14.92 -0.24 -14.11
N GLU A 81 15.40 -0.13 -12.87
CA GLU A 81 14.59 -0.28 -11.66
C GLU A 81 13.40 0.69 -11.62
N PHE A 82 13.59 1.94 -12.05
CA PHE A 82 12.52 2.92 -12.14
C PHE A 82 11.36 2.46 -13.04
N ALA A 83 11.66 1.97 -14.24
CA ALA A 83 10.65 1.44 -15.14
C ALA A 83 9.98 0.19 -14.55
N ARG A 84 10.76 -0.68 -13.88
CA ARG A 84 10.25 -1.88 -13.21
C ARG A 84 9.27 -1.53 -12.10
N MET A 85 9.62 -0.56 -11.24
CA MET A 85 8.78 -0.11 -10.13
C MET A 85 7.54 0.62 -10.61
N GLY A 86 7.66 1.52 -11.59
CA GLY A 86 6.51 2.20 -12.20
C GLY A 86 5.52 1.20 -12.81
N LYS A 87 6.01 0.17 -13.50
CA LYS A 87 5.18 -0.93 -14.00
C LYS A 87 4.51 -1.72 -12.87
N ALA A 88 5.27 -2.11 -11.85
CA ALA A 88 4.74 -2.88 -10.72
C ALA A 88 3.64 -2.10 -9.97
N TRP A 89 3.84 -0.80 -9.79
CA TRP A 89 2.84 0.08 -9.20
C TRP A 89 1.58 0.19 -10.08
N ALA A 90 1.72 0.30 -11.40
CA ALA A 90 0.57 0.37 -12.31
C ALA A 90 -0.24 -0.95 -12.32
N GLU A 91 0.44 -2.09 -12.28
CA GLU A 91 -0.19 -3.41 -12.26
C GLU A 91 -0.94 -3.68 -10.94
N ILE A 92 -0.37 -3.32 -9.79
CA ILE A 92 -1.01 -3.65 -8.51
C ILE A 92 -2.30 -2.87 -8.26
N ARG A 93 -2.43 -1.66 -8.82
CA ARG A 93 -3.63 -0.83 -8.59
C ARG A 93 -4.92 -1.49 -9.01
N PHE A 94 -4.88 -2.41 -9.96
CA PHE A 94 -6.06 -3.18 -10.35
C PHE A 94 -6.60 -4.03 -9.19
N CYS A 95 -5.74 -4.53 -8.30
CA CYS A 95 -6.16 -5.27 -7.11
C CYS A 95 -7.00 -4.41 -6.16
N TYR A 96 -6.75 -3.09 -6.07
CA TYR A 96 -7.52 -2.21 -5.19
C TYR A 96 -8.97 -2.01 -5.66
N ARG A 97 -9.28 -2.37 -6.91
CA ARG A 97 -10.63 -2.31 -7.50
C ARG A 97 -11.33 -3.66 -7.48
N ASP A 98 -10.59 -4.74 -7.29
CA ASP A 98 -11.07 -6.12 -7.31
C ASP A 98 -11.94 -6.44 -6.07
N GLU A 99 -12.97 -7.28 -6.24
CA GLU A 99 -13.84 -7.72 -5.14
C GLU A 99 -13.10 -8.56 -4.10
N ASN A 100 -12.03 -9.26 -4.51
CA ASN A 100 -11.12 -10.02 -3.68
C ASN A 100 -9.72 -9.40 -3.68
N ALA A 101 -9.66 -8.11 -3.33
CA ALA A 101 -8.44 -7.30 -3.31
C ALA A 101 -7.26 -7.99 -2.59
N LEU A 102 -7.49 -8.58 -1.41
CA LEU A 102 -6.42 -9.26 -0.67
C LEU A 102 -5.85 -10.45 -1.45
N SER A 103 -6.68 -11.34 -1.98
CA SER A 103 -6.23 -12.49 -2.78
C SER A 103 -5.46 -12.02 -4.03
N CYS A 104 -5.93 -10.95 -4.69
CA CYS A 104 -5.23 -10.36 -5.82
C CYS A 104 -3.82 -9.87 -5.44
N LEU A 105 -3.68 -9.16 -4.32
CA LEU A 105 -2.37 -8.70 -3.83
C LEU A 105 -1.43 -9.86 -3.51
N GLU A 106 -1.94 -10.89 -2.83
CA GLU A 106 -1.14 -12.07 -2.44
C GLU A 106 -0.70 -12.89 -3.65
N GLU A 107 -1.59 -13.06 -4.63
CA GLU A 107 -1.27 -13.73 -5.90
C GLU A 107 -0.23 -12.93 -6.69
N TYR A 108 -0.36 -11.60 -6.74
CA TYR A 108 0.66 -10.75 -7.36
C TYR A 108 2.00 -10.89 -6.63
N ALA A 109 2.01 -10.86 -5.30
CA ALA A 109 3.23 -11.04 -4.51
C ALA A 109 3.91 -12.37 -4.82
N ARG A 110 3.14 -13.45 -4.83
CA ARG A 110 3.60 -14.81 -5.13
C ARG A 110 4.17 -14.91 -6.55
N LYS A 111 3.45 -14.38 -7.54
CA LYS A 111 3.85 -14.39 -8.95
C LYS A 111 5.14 -13.63 -9.21
N HIS A 112 5.35 -12.53 -8.49
CA HIS A 112 6.50 -11.65 -8.66
C HIS A 112 7.60 -11.86 -7.60
N ALA A 113 7.49 -12.93 -6.79
CA ALA A 113 8.40 -13.25 -5.69
C ALA A 113 8.67 -12.04 -4.76
N LEU A 114 7.63 -11.25 -4.50
CA LEU A 114 7.69 -10.13 -3.57
C LEU A 114 7.47 -10.62 -2.15
N ASN A 115 8.46 -10.40 -1.30
CA ASN A 115 8.34 -10.62 0.13
C ASN A 115 7.85 -9.33 0.80
N TYR A 116 7.03 -9.48 1.82
CA TYR A 116 6.63 -8.39 2.70
C TYR A 116 6.18 -8.98 4.04
N THR A 117 6.44 -8.24 5.11
CA THR A 117 6.04 -8.61 6.47
C THR A 117 4.87 -7.78 6.97
N HIS A 118 4.61 -6.62 6.35
CA HIS A 118 3.55 -5.72 6.76
C HIS A 118 2.80 -5.13 5.56
N ILE A 119 1.54 -4.79 5.78
CA ILE A 119 0.73 -3.97 4.87
C ILE A 119 0.35 -2.68 5.62
N TYR A 120 0.67 -1.55 5.02
CA TYR A 120 0.33 -0.21 5.49
C TYR A 120 -0.77 0.35 4.58
N LEU A 121 -1.92 0.69 5.16
CA LEU A 121 -3.02 1.33 4.43
C LEU A 121 -3.16 2.79 4.86
N SER A 122 -3.27 3.69 3.89
CA SER A 122 -3.55 5.12 4.13
C SER A 122 -4.67 5.63 3.21
N ALA A 123 -5.71 6.17 3.83
CA ALA A 123 -6.88 6.73 3.14
C ALA A 123 -6.93 8.27 3.24
N PRO A 124 -7.50 8.97 2.24
CA PRO A 124 -7.74 10.40 2.32
C PRO A 124 -8.97 10.63 3.22
N ASP A 125 -8.78 11.34 4.33
CA ASP A 125 -9.85 11.88 5.17
C ASP A 125 -10.92 10.86 5.61
N SER A 126 -10.51 9.63 5.91
CA SER A 126 -11.36 8.51 6.33
C SER A 126 -12.42 8.02 5.32
N SER A 127 -12.41 8.51 4.07
CA SER A 127 -13.40 8.06 3.06
C SER A 127 -13.17 6.61 2.59
N TRP A 128 -11.96 6.08 2.82
CA TRP A 128 -11.48 4.75 2.40
C TRP A 128 -11.72 4.40 0.92
N SER A 129 -12.14 5.38 0.13
CA SER A 129 -12.44 5.31 -1.30
C SER A 129 -11.45 6.22 -2.01
N CYS A 130 -10.81 5.70 -3.06
CA CYS A 130 -9.81 6.42 -3.83
C CYS A 130 -10.45 7.08 -5.05
N SER A 131 -9.85 8.18 -5.52
CA SER A 131 -10.35 8.94 -6.68
C SER A 131 -10.35 8.15 -7.99
N ASP A 132 -9.53 7.11 -8.08
CA ASP A 132 -9.41 6.24 -9.24
C ASP A 132 -10.37 5.03 -9.19
N GLY A 133 -11.31 5.00 -8.23
CA GLY A 133 -12.22 3.88 -8.02
C GLY A 133 -11.66 2.74 -7.18
N GLY A 134 -10.44 2.85 -6.66
CA GLY A 134 -9.93 1.94 -5.65
C GLY A 134 -10.75 2.00 -4.35
N ASN A 135 -10.89 0.86 -3.68
CA ASN A 135 -11.65 0.75 -2.44
C ASN A 135 -10.79 0.10 -1.34
N LEU A 136 -10.12 0.94 -0.55
CA LEU A 136 -9.30 0.47 0.57
C LEU A 136 -10.13 -0.03 1.75
N TYR A 137 -11.41 0.34 1.85
CA TYR A 137 -12.31 -0.22 2.87
C TYR A 137 -12.44 -1.74 2.70
N ARG A 138 -12.59 -2.20 1.46
CA ARG A 138 -12.67 -3.62 1.11
C ARG A 138 -11.40 -4.36 1.51
N LEU A 139 -10.24 -3.85 1.09
CA LEU A 139 -8.96 -4.46 1.44
C LEU A 139 -8.74 -4.49 2.96
N LYS A 140 -9.02 -3.37 3.65
CA LYS A 140 -8.96 -3.29 5.11
C LYS A 140 -9.86 -4.36 5.76
N HIS A 141 -11.10 -4.49 5.31
CA HIS A 141 -12.04 -5.46 5.86
C HIS A 141 -11.57 -6.91 5.64
N GLN A 142 -11.04 -7.23 4.46
CA GLN A 142 -10.47 -8.54 4.17
C GLN A 142 -9.25 -8.84 5.07
N LEU A 143 -8.37 -7.87 5.28
CA LEU A 143 -7.24 -7.99 6.21
C LEU A 143 -7.68 -8.16 7.66
N GLU A 144 -8.77 -7.52 8.09
CA GLU A 144 -9.33 -7.70 9.44
C GLU A 144 -9.95 -9.08 9.67
N GLN A 145 -10.33 -9.79 8.60
CA GLN A 145 -10.92 -11.13 8.66
C GLN A 145 -9.91 -12.26 8.40
N ALA A 146 -8.77 -11.95 7.78
CA ALA A 146 -7.76 -12.93 7.44
C ALA A 146 -6.96 -13.36 8.68
N ALA A 147 -6.97 -14.66 8.99
CA ALA A 147 -6.32 -15.20 10.17
C ALA A 147 -4.78 -15.04 10.17
N HIS A 148 -4.17 -14.89 8.98
CA HIS A 148 -2.73 -14.69 8.82
C HIS A 148 -2.32 -13.21 8.78
N TYR A 149 -3.21 -12.29 9.15
CA TYR A 149 -2.86 -10.90 9.41
C TYR A 149 -3.35 -10.45 10.79
N ARG A 150 -2.49 -9.71 11.48
CA ARG A 150 -2.83 -9.05 12.74
C ARG A 150 -2.72 -7.54 12.58
N LYS A 151 -3.78 -6.81 12.92
CA LYS A 151 -3.74 -5.36 13.02
C LYS A 151 -2.85 -4.95 14.19
N ILE A 152 -1.77 -4.21 13.92
CA ILE A 152 -0.80 -3.77 14.93
C ILE A 152 -0.85 -2.26 15.21
N TYR A 153 -1.46 -1.49 14.31
CA TYR A 153 -1.65 -0.05 14.45
C TYR A 153 -2.95 0.37 13.78
N SER A 154 -3.65 1.34 14.39
CA SER A 154 -4.87 1.92 13.83
C SER A 154 -5.04 3.32 14.39
N GLU A 155 -4.92 4.33 13.55
CA GLU A 155 -5.15 5.72 13.95
C GLU A 155 -5.71 6.53 12.78
N LYS A 156 -6.91 7.10 12.98
CA LYS A 156 -7.63 7.91 11.99
C LYS A 156 -7.72 7.21 10.63
N GLN A 157 -6.94 7.66 9.66
CA GLN A 157 -6.93 7.20 8.28
C GLN A 157 -5.84 6.16 7.96
N VAL A 158 -5.06 5.75 8.96
CA VAL A 158 -3.97 4.78 8.81
C VAL A 158 -4.27 3.50 9.59
N VAL A 159 -4.06 2.36 8.94
CA VAL A 159 -4.08 1.03 9.59
C VAL A 159 -2.89 0.22 9.10
N ILE A 160 -2.24 -0.50 10.02
CA ILE A 160 -1.10 -1.36 9.70
C ILE A 160 -1.40 -2.78 10.15
N PHE A 161 -1.15 -3.73 9.27
CA PHE A 161 -1.26 -5.16 9.52
C PHE A 161 0.13 -5.80 9.44
N ALA A 162 0.48 -6.61 10.43
CA ALA A 162 1.58 -7.55 10.34
C ALA A 162 1.05 -8.86 9.73
N ARG A 163 1.83 -9.45 8.83
CA ARG A 163 1.59 -10.81 8.35
C ARG A 163 2.13 -11.79 9.39
N GLU A 164 1.28 -12.68 9.86
CA GLU A 164 1.70 -13.76 10.73
C GLU A 164 2.31 -14.86 9.86
N GLU A 165 3.52 -15.32 10.20
CA GLU A 165 4.10 -16.49 9.53
C GLU A 165 3.14 -17.66 9.72
N GLN A 166 2.74 -18.30 8.61
CA GLN A 166 2.09 -19.59 8.71
C GLN A 166 3.14 -20.54 9.26
N ASN A 167 3.01 -20.87 10.54
CA ASN A 167 3.82 -21.90 11.18
C ASN A 167 3.46 -23.23 10.49
N THR A 168 4.09 -23.55 9.36
CA THR A 168 4.06 -24.86 8.75
C THR A 168 4.82 -25.81 9.66
N LEU A 169 4.15 -26.21 10.74
CA LEU A 169 4.42 -27.48 11.41
C LEU A 169 3.94 -28.58 10.44
N GLU A 170 4.64 -28.76 9.32
CA GLU A 170 4.64 -30.05 8.64
C GLU A 170 5.44 -30.99 9.52
N THR A 171 4.71 -31.81 10.27
CA THR A 171 5.20 -33.00 10.93
C THR A 171 6.03 -33.83 9.95
N ASP A 172 7.34 -33.84 10.15
CA ASP A 172 8.23 -34.89 9.68
C ASP A 172 7.85 -36.20 10.39
N SER A 173 6.81 -36.85 9.88
CA SER A 173 6.40 -38.21 10.19
C SER A 173 6.77 -39.10 9.01
N SER A 174 8.06 -39.23 8.74
CA SER A 174 8.57 -40.34 7.92
C SER A 174 9.92 -40.83 8.44
N LYS A 175 9.91 -41.30 9.68
CA LYS A 175 10.81 -42.37 10.14
C LYS A 175 10.00 -43.48 10.79
N GLN A 176 9.64 -44.48 9.99
CA GLN A 176 9.57 -45.88 10.39
C GLN A 176 9.63 -46.78 9.17
#